data_AF-A0A6L9ZY20-F1
#
_entry.id   AF-A0A6L9ZY20-F1
#
_cell.length_a   1.000
_cell.length_b   1.000
_cell.length_c   1.000
_cell.angle_alpha   90.00
_cell.angle_beta   90.00
_cell.angle_gamma   90.00
#
_symmetry.space_group_name_H-M   'P 1'
#
loop_
_entity.id
_entity.type
_entity.pdbx_description
1 polymer ?
#
loop_
_entity_poly.entity_id
_entity_poly.type
_entity_poly.pdbx_seq_one_letter_code
_entity_poly.pdbx_strand_id
1 'polypeptide(L)'
;QLPWLSLAMTGFWLWLSLKLLKDRATHIWGDLLLGFTWSWLTGSIYWGWLRQEPLLHLPVEAICVPFALWCLAHKKEMIGNCFYLGSLLGTAVTDGYFYITGLIPYWRRLMIVEPDMALEVFQDAFTKVNTSWGIIWIFVLVGVLLLFGLVPLQSRKLHFWAFGAAVLSTILVDSLFLLAACLA
;
A
#
# COMPACT_ATOMS: atom_id res chain seq x y z
N GLN A 1 -0.52 4.77 -20.05
CA GLN A 1 -0.57 5.33 -18.68
C GLN A 1 0.19 6.66 -18.68
N LEU A 2 -0.18 7.63 -17.83
CA LEU A 2 0.44 8.97 -17.75
C LEU A 2 1.27 9.12 -16.46
N PRO A 3 2.48 8.51 -16.38
CA PRO A 3 3.25 8.45 -15.13
C PRO A 3 3.66 9.83 -14.62
N TRP A 4 3.99 10.75 -15.53
CA TRP A 4 4.30 12.15 -15.21
C TRP A 4 3.13 12.90 -14.59
N LEU A 5 1.89 12.62 -15.01
CA LEU A 5 0.70 13.24 -14.41
C LEU A 5 0.52 12.77 -12.97
N SER A 6 0.65 11.46 -12.72
CA SER A 6 0.57 10.91 -11.36
C SER A 6 1.63 11.52 -10.45
N LEU A 7 2.88 11.63 -10.94
CA LEU A 7 3.96 12.26 -10.18
C LEU A 7 3.70 13.76 -9.94
N ALA A 8 3.19 14.50 -10.94
CA ALA A 8 2.83 15.91 -10.77
C ALA A 8 1.70 16.11 -9.74
N MET A 9 0.76 15.16 -9.65
CA MET A 9 -0.30 15.18 -8.63
C MET A 9 0.25 15.10 -7.21
N THR A 10 1.45 14.53 -6.98
CA THR A 10 2.10 14.62 -5.66
C THR A 10 2.25 16.06 -5.20
N GLY A 11 2.66 16.98 -6.10
CA GLY A 11 2.80 18.39 -5.78
C GLY A 11 1.48 19.03 -5.40
N PHE A 12 0.38 18.65 -6.07
CA PHE A 12 -0.96 19.08 -5.72
C PHE A 12 -1.39 18.57 -4.32
N TRP A 13 -1.19 17.28 -4.04
CA TRP A 13 -1.53 16.70 -2.74
C TRP A 13 -0.74 17.32 -1.60
N LEU A 14 0.56 17.55 -1.82
CA LEU A 14 1.43 18.23 -0.86
C LEU A 14 0.96 19.67 -0.59
N TRP A 15 0.70 20.44 -1.65
CA TRP A 15 0.20 21.80 -1.50
C TRP A 15 -1.13 21.85 -0.74
N LEU A 16 -2.06 20.96 -1.07
CA LEU A 16 -3.36 20.88 -0.41
C LEU A 16 -3.21 20.48 1.06
N SER A 17 -2.37 19.49 1.37
CA SER A 17 -2.05 19.09 2.73
C SER A 17 -1.50 20.26 3.55
N LEU A 18 -0.48 20.96 3.03
CA LEU A 18 0.11 22.12 3.70
C LEU A 18 -0.89 23.27 3.87
N LYS A 19 -1.82 23.45 2.94
CA LYS A 19 -2.90 24.43 3.08
C LYS A 19 -3.85 24.07 4.22
N LEU A 20 -4.25 22.80 4.32
CA LEU A 20 -5.17 22.31 5.36
C LEU A 20 -4.53 22.25 6.74
N LEU A 21 -3.20 22.04 6.83
CA LEU A 21 -2.47 22.06 8.10
C LEU A 21 -2.45 23.44 8.79
N LYS A 22 -2.65 24.54 8.03
CA LYS A 22 -2.61 25.91 8.58
C LYS A 22 -3.83 26.26 9.41
N ASP A 23 -4.98 25.63 9.16
CA ASP A 23 -6.22 25.88 9.90
C ASP A 23 -6.48 24.75 10.89
N ARG A 24 -6.78 25.09 12.14
CA ARG A 24 -7.10 24.12 13.20
C ARG A 24 -8.30 23.26 12.85
N ALA A 25 -9.28 23.79 12.13
CA ALA A 25 -10.48 23.04 11.74
C ALA A 25 -10.17 21.92 10.72
N THR A 26 -9.17 22.14 9.86
CA THR A 26 -8.80 21.19 8.81
C THR A 26 -7.50 20.43 9.08
N HIS A 27 -6.83 20.72 10.20
CA HIS A 27 -5.51 20.17 10.52
C HIS A 27 -5.46 18.64 10.44
N ILE A 28 -6.49 17.94 10.94
CA ILE A 28 -6.56 16.47 10.90
C ILE A 28 -6.52 15.95 9.45
N TRP A 29 -7.24 16.60 8.55
CA TRP A 29 -7.27 16.23 7.13
C TRP A 29 -5.97 16.59 6.43
N GLY A 30 -5.37 17.73 6.77
CA GLY A 30 -4.06 18.12 6.26
C GLY A 30 -2.97 17.12 6.67
N ASP A 31 -2.99 16.69 7.94
CA ASP A 31 -2.08 15.69 8.50
C ASP A 31 -2.27 14.33 7.79
N LEU A 32 -3.49 13.80 7.73
CA LEU A 32 -3.78 12.56 6.99
C LEU A 32 -3.35 12.63 5.52
N LEU A 33 -3.66 13.73 4.83
CA LEU A 33 -3.31 13.94 3.43
C LEU A 33 -1.79 14.04 3.21
N LEU A 34 -1.02 14.48 4.22
CA LEU A 34 0.45 14.45 4.16
C LEU A 34 0.95 13.01 4.07
N GLY A 35 0.41 12.12 4.92
CA GLY A 35 0.71 10.69 4.86
C GLY A 35 0.37 10.07 3.52
N PHE A 36 -0.83 10.37 3.01
CA PHE A 36 -1.25 9.94 1.68
C PHE A 36 -0.31 10.45 0.57
N THR A 37 0.18 11.68 0.69
CA THR A 37 1.12 12.27 -0.28
C THR A 37 2.41 11.45 -0.39
N TRP A 38 2.91 10.90 0.73
CA TRP A 38 4.08 10.02 0.72
C TRP A 38 3.80 8.70 0.01
N SER A 39 2.71 8.02 0.35
CA SER A 39 2.30 6.79 -0.34
C SER A 39 2.06 7.04 -1.85
N TRP A 40 1.45 8.18 -2.20
CA TRP A 40 1.20 8.56 -3.58
C TRP A 40 2.49 8.85 -4.36
N LEU A 41 3.45 9.55 -3.74
CA LEU A 41 4.75 9.83 -4.35
C LEU A 41 5.49 8.54 -4.68
N THR A 42 5.67 7.67 -3.68
CA THR A 42 6.41 6.43 -3.87
C THR A 42 5.67 5.47 -4.80
N GLY A 43 4.35 5.37 -4.67
CA GLY A 43 3.51 4.61 -5.59
C GLY A 43 3.58 5.12 -7.03
N SER A 44 3.56 6.43 -7.25
CA SER A 44 3.68 7.02 -8.59
C SER A 44 5.04 6.70 -9.22
N ILE A 45 6.13 6.75 -8.44
CA ILE A 45 7.47 6.39 -8.91
C ILE A 45 7.52 4.90 -9.28
N TYR A 46 7.04 4.03 -8.38
CA TYR A 46 7.08 2.59 -8.62
C TYR A 46 6.20 2.19 -9.81
N TRP A 47 4.91 2.49 -9.77
CA TRP A 47 3.96 2.09 -10.81
C TRP A 47 4.21 2.78 -12.16
N GLY A 48 4.80 3.99 -12.14
CA GLY A 48 5.12 4.74 -13.34
C GLY A 48 6.31 4.18 -14.12
N TRP A 49 7.37 3.74 -13.44
CA TRP A 49 8.63 3.40 -14.09
C TRP A 49 9.24 2.06 -13.67
N LEU A 50 9.02 1.61 -12.43
CA LEU A 50 9.75 0.47 -11.84
C LEU A 50 8.92 -0.81 -11.69
N ARG A 51 7.62 -0.77 -12.03
CA ARG A 51 6.67 -1.89 -11.86
C ARG A 51 7.06 -3.22 -12.48
N GLN A 52 7.99 -3.22 -13.44
CA GLN A 52 8.51 -4.44 -14.08
C GLN A 52 9.34 -5.29 -13.13
N GLU A 53 9.91 -4.71 -12.07
CA GLU A 53 10.66 -5.43 -11.06
C GLU A 53 9.95 -5.37 -9.69
N PRO A 54 9.17 -6.41 -9.33
CA PRO A 54 8.39 -6.45 -8.10
C PRO A 54 9.22 -6.27 -6.83
N LEU A 55 10.49 -6.71 -6.85
CA LEU A 55 11.36 -6.60 -5.68
C LEU A 55 11.75 -5.14 -5.36
N LEU A 56 11.53 -4.20 -6.28
CA LEU A 56 11.73 -2.77 -6.04
C LEU A 56 10.52 -2.10 -5.39
N HIS A 57 9.36 -2.77 -5.30
CA HIS A 57 8.14 -2.20 -4.75
C HIS A 57 8.34 -1.69 -3.32
N LEU A 58 8.61 -2.61 -2.38
CA LEU A 58 8.83 -2.27 -0.98
C LEU A 58 9.98 -1.26 -0.75
N PRO A 59 11.18 -1.39 -1.37
CA PRO A 59 12.24 -0.39 -1.23
C PRO A 59 11.83 1.02 -1.67
N VAL A 60 11.08 1.14 -2.77
CA VAL A 60 10.61 2.44 -3.27
C VAL A 60 9.55 3.02 -2.34
N GLU A 61 8.60 2.20 -1.89
CA GLU A 61 7.61 2.63 -0.90
C GLU A 61 8.23 3.06 0.43
N ALA A 62 9.39 2.51 0.79
CA ALA A 62 10.10 2.83 2.02
C ALA A 62 10.94 4.14 1.96
N ILE A 63 11.04 4.82 0.82
CA ILE A 63 11.88 6.03 0.66
C ILE A 63 11.54 7.12 1.68
N CYS A 64 10.27 7.28 2.04
CA CYS A 64 9.82 8.31 2.98
C CYS A 64 9.87 7.88 4.46
N VAL A 65 10.29 6.64 4.78
CA VAL A 65 10.37 6.13 6.16
C VAL A 65 11.27 6.98 7.06
N PRO A 66 12.49 7.38 6.66
CA PRO A 66 13.35 8.20 7.52
C PRO A 66 12.67 9.53 7.93
N PHE A 67 11.94 10.15 6.99
CA PHE A 67 11.18 11.36 7.26
C PHE A 67 10.00 11.10 8.21
N ALA A 68 9.23 10.04 7.96
CA ALA A 68 8.11 9.66 8.82
C ALA A 68 8.55 9.37 10.26
N LEU A 69 9.64 8.61 10.44
CA LEU A 69 10.21 8.32 11.75
C LEU A 69 10.71 9.59 12.45
N TRP A 70 11.35 10.51 11.72
CA TRP A 70 11.75 11.80 12.27
C TRP A 70 10.55 12.62 12.76
N CYS A 71 9.46 12.68 11.98
CA CYS A 71 8.22 13.36 12.40
C CYS A 71 7.61 12.73 13.65
N LEU A 72 7.53 11.39 13.71
CA LEU A 72 7.00 10.67 14.88
C LEU A 72 7.86 10.90 16.13
N ALA A 73 9.19 10.91 16.00
CA ALA A 73 10.10 11.21 17.11
C ALA A 73 9.88 12.62 17.69
N HIS A 74 9.48 13.58 16.84
CA HIS A 74 9.19 14.95 17.23
C HIS A 74 7.70 15.22 17.49
N LYS A 75 6.85 14.18 17.47
CA LYS A 75 5.39 14.27 17.65
C LYS A 75 4.69 15.19 16.64
N LYS A 76 5.20 15.23 15.41
CA LYS A 76 4.69 16.05 14.31
C LYS A 76 3.88 15.21 13.32
N GLU A 77 2.79 15.77 12.81
CA GLU A 77 1.91 15.16 11.80
C GLU A 77 1.71 13.65 12.01
N MET A 78 1.30 13.29 13.25
CA MET A 78 1.28 11.91 13.71
C MET A 78 0.29 11.07 12.90
N ILE A 79 -0.82 11.65 12.45
CA ILE A 79 -1.91 10.92 11.81
C ILE A 79 -1.46 10.43 10.43
N GLY A 80 -0.91 11.33 9.61
CA GLY A 80 -0.40 11.03 8.28
C GLY A 80 0.80 10.09 8.32
N ASN A 81 1.76 10.33 9.21
CA ASN A 81 2.93 9.45 9.30
C ASN A 81 2.56 8.05 9.80
N CYS A 82 1.62 7.92 10.73
CA CYS A 82 1.09 6.60 11.11
C CYS A 82 0.27 5.94 9.99
N PHE A 83 -0.53 6.71 9.22
CA PHE A 83 -1.20 6.21 8.03
C PHE A 83 -0.21 5.63 7.01
N TYR A 84 0.83 6.40 6.67
CA TYR A 84 1.87 5.99 5.72
C TYR A 84 2.58 4.70 6.17
N LEU A 85 2.96 4.60 7.45
CA LEU A 85 3.58 3.38 7.99
C LEU A 85 2.62 2.18 8.00
N GLY A 86 1.32 2.41 8.25
CA GLY A 86 0.31 1.35 8.17
C GLY A 86 0.14 0.84 6.74
N SER A 87 0.12 1.75 5.75
CA SER A 87 0.12 1.41 4.32
C SER A 87 1.36 0.60 3.95
N LEU A 88 2.55 1.05 4.36
CA LEU A 88 3.81 0.37 4.07
C LEU A 88 3.88 -1.02 4.69
N LEU A 89 3.33 -1.20 5.91
CA LEU A 89 3.22 -2.52 6.52
C LEU A 89 2.31 -3.45 5.70
N GLY A 90 1.17 -2.94 5.22
CA GLY A 90 0.30 -3.64 4.30
C GLY A 90 1.06 -4.13 3.07
N THR A 91 1.74 -3.21 2.38
CA THR A 91 2.62 -3.50 1.25
C THR A 91 3.65 -4.58 1.58
N ALA A 92 4.38 -4.44 2.69
CA ALA A 92 5.43 -5.38 3.07
C ALA A 92 4.88 -6.80 3.30
N VAL A 93 3.69 -6.91 3.89
CA VAL A 93 3.05 -8.21 4.14
C VAL A 93 2.57 -8.84 2.83
N THR A 94 1.93 -8.07 1.94
CA THR A 94 1.46 -8.56 0.65
C THR A 94 2.63 -8.91 -0.29
N ASP A 95 3.67 -8.07 -0.38
CA ASP A 95 4.89 -8.39 -1.12
C ASP A 95 5.59 -9.65 -0.58
N GLY A 96 5.61 -9.80 0.75
CA GLY A 96 6.13 -11.00 1.42
C GLY A 96 5.38 -12.25 1.00
N TYR A 97 4.05 -12.20 0.92
CA TYR A 97 3.22 -13.29 0.40
C TYR A 97 3.60 -13.63 -1.05
N PHE A 98 3.72 -12.63 -1.92
CA PHE A 98 4.09 -12.84 -3.32
C PHE A 98 5.46 -13.51 -3.46
N TYR A 99 6.43 -13.09 -2.64
CA TYR A 99 7.75 -13.68 -2.60
C TYR A 99 7.71 -15.15 -2.14
N ILE A 100 7.07 -15.43 -1.00
CA ILE A 100 7.05 -16.77 -0.38
C ILE A 100 6.26 -17.80 -1.20
N THR A 101 5.19 -17.37 -1.87
CA THR A 101 4.34 -18.25 -2.69
C THR A 101 4.82 -18.39 -4.14
N GLY A 102 5.88 -17.65 -4.52
CA GLY A 102 6.44 -17.70 -5.86
C GLY A 102 5.56 -17.02 -6.92
N LEU A 103 4.84 -15.96 -6.54
CA LEU A 103 3.99 -15.17 -7.44
C LEU A 103 4.77 -14.10 -8.22
N ILE A 104 6.00 -13.76 -7.81
CA ILE A 104 6.86 -12.75 -8.46
C ILE A 104 7.01 -12.96 -9.99
N PRO A 105 7.23 -14.18 -10.52
CA PRO A 105 7.31 -14.39 -11.96
C PRO A 105 6.01 -14.05 -12.70
N TYR A 106 4.85 -14.30 -12.09
CA TYR A 106 3.55 -13.97 -12.66
C TYR A 106 3.31 -12.46 -12.70
N TRP A 107 3.71 -11.74 -11.63
CA TRP A 107 3.72 -10.28 -11.67
C TRP A 107 4.58 -9.76 -12.83
N ARG A 108 5.83 -10.23 -12.96
CA ARG A 108 6.71 -9.80 -14.06
C ARG A 108 6.07 -10.02 -15.44
N ARG A 109 5.45 -11.19 -15.65
CA ARG A 109 4.72 -11.52 -16.89
C ARG A 109 3.55 -10.56 -17.11
N LEU A 110 2.74 -10.30 -16.08
CA LEU A 110 1.58 -9.40 -16.14
C LEU A 110 1.95 -7.98 -16.60
N MET A 111 3.15 -7.51 -16.27
CA MET A 111 3.59 -6.15 -16.62
C MET A 111 4.02 -5.98 -18.08
N ILE A 112 4.21 -7.08 -18.82
CA ILE A 112 4.76 -7.10 -20.18
C ILE A 112 3.73 -7.61 -21.20
N VAL A 113 2.82 -8.50 -20.78
CA VAL A 113 1.78 -9.04 -21.67
C VAL A 113 0.82 -7.96 -22.14
N GLU A 114 0.26 -8.18 -23.33
CA GLU A 114 -0.85 -7.37 -23.83
C GLU A 114 -2.09 -7.54 -22.93
N PRO A 115 -2.97 -6.53 -22.82
CA PRO A 115 -4.10 -6.55 -21.88
C PRO A 115 -5.08 -7.71 -22.09
N ASP A 116 -5.20 -8.23 -23.31
CA ASP A 116 -5.99 -9.39 -23.68
C ASP A 116 -5.42 -10.70 -23.10
N MET A 117 -4.09 -10.80 -22.98
CA MET A 117 -3.37 -11.94 -22.41
C MET A 117 -3.20 -11.84 -20.89
N ALA A 118 -3.57 -10.71 -20.27
CA ALA A 118 -3.47 -10.51 -18.82
C ALA A 118 -4.31 -11.53 -18.03
N LEU A 119 -5.46 -11.92 -18.59
CA LEU A 119 -6.36 -12.89 -17.95
C LEU A 119 -5.70 -14.25 -17.73
N GLU A 120 -4.97 -14.76 -18.73
CA GLU A 120 -4.26 -16.03 -18.62
C GLU A 120 -3.21 -16.00 -17.51
N VAL A 121 -2.50 -14.88 -17.37
CA VAL A 121 -1.50 -14.70 -16.31
C VAL A 121 -2.16 -14.71 -14.92
N PHE A 122 -3.35 -14.10 -14.80
CA PHE A 122 -4.13 -14.14 -13.55
C PHE A 122 -4.60 -15.56 -13.22
N GLN A 123 -5.09 -16.31 -14.20
CA GLN A 123 -5.51 -17.70 -14.01
C GLN A 123 -4.33 -18.58 -13.58
N ASP A 124 -3.17 -18.44 -14.24
CA ASP A 124 -1.96 -19.16 -13.85
C ASP A 124 -1.52 -18.81 -12.42
N ALA A 125 -1.55 -17.53 -12.05
CA ALA A 125 -1.24 -17.07 -10.69
C ALA A 125 -2.25 -17.63 -9.67
N PHE A 126 -3.54 -17.68 -10.02
CA PHE A 126 -4.60 -18.24 -9.19
C PHE A 126 -4.37 -19.73 -8.90
N THR A 127 -3.81 -20.51 -9.83
CA THR A 127 -3.44 -21.90 -9.55
C THR A 127 -2.40 -22.02 -8.42
N LYS A 128 -1.46 -21.06 -8.32
CA LYS A 128 -0.48 -21.01 -7.21
C LYS A 128 -1.14 -20.64 -5.89
N VAL A 129 -2.03 -19.66 -5.91
CA VAL A 129 -2.80 -19.21 -4.74
C VAL A 129 -3.64 -20.35 -4.15
N ASN A 130 -4.24 -21.20 -4.99
CA ASN A 130 -5.07 -22.33 -4.56
C ASN A 130 -4.30 -23.58 -4.10
N THR A 131 -2.97 -23.58 -4.16
CA THR A 131 -2.20 -24.67 -3.55
C THR A 131 -2.35 -24.64 -2.02
N SER A 132 -2.17 -25.79 -1.35
CA SER A 132 -2.16 -25.83 0.12
C SER A 132 -1.14 -24.86 0.72
N TRP A 133 0.01 -24.69 0.07
CA TRP A 133 1.03 -23.71 0.46
C TRP A 133 0.52 -22.27 0.33
N GLY A 134 -0.08 -21.92 -0.81
CA GLY A 134 -0.68 -20.61 -1.04
C GLY A 134 -1.76 -20.28 -0.01
N ILE A 135 -2.69 -21.21 0.24
CA ILE A 135 -3.79 -21.04 1.19
C ILE A 135 -3.28 -20.85 2.62
N ILE A 136 -2.30 -21.64 3.08
CA ILE A 136 -1.69 -21.48 4.41
C ILE A 136 -1.16 -20.06 4.58
N TRP A 137 -0.42 -19.56 3.59
CA TRP A 137 0.14 -18.21 3.65
C TRP A 137 -0.91 -17.11 3.51
N ILE A 138 -2.05 -17.33 2.86
CA ILE A 138 -3.20 -16.41 2.90
C ILE A 138 -3.70 -16.27 4.34
N PHE A 139 -3.91 -17.37 5.06
CA PHE A 139 -4.36 -17.30 6.46
C PHE A 139 -3.35 -16.59 7.36
N VAL A 140 -2.06 -16.83 7.16
CA VAL A 140 -1.00 -16.12 7.89
C VAL A 140 -1.02 -14.62 7.57
N LEU A 141 -1.08 -14.24 6.28
CA LEU A 141 -1.17 -12.85 5.83
C LEU A 141 -2.39 -12.14 6.43
N VAL A 142 -3.57 -12.74 6.30
CA VAL A 142 -4.81 -12.18 6.82
C VAL A 142 -4.74 -12.06 8.34
N GLY A 143 -4.21 -13.06 9.03
CA GLY A 143 -4.01 -13.02 10.49
C GLY A 143 -3.10 -11.87 10.92
N VAL A 144 -1.99 -11.65 10.23
CA VAL A 144 -1.07 -10.53 10.49
C VAL A 144 -1.76 -9.19 10.22
N LEU A 145 -2.40 -9.01 9.05
CA LEU A 145 -3.08 -7.77 8.70
C LEU A 145 -4.25 -7.47 9.64
N LEU A 146 -5.03 -8.47 10.08
CA LEU A 146 -6.09 -8.29 11.07
C LEU A 146 -5.52 -7.92 12.44
N LEU A 147 -4.43 -8.54 12.89
CA LEU A 147 -3.81 -8.21 14.16
C LEU A 147 -3.31 -6.76 14.16
N PHE A 148 -2.51 -6.38 13.17
CA PHE A 148 -1.96 -5.02 13.06
C PHE A 148 -3.01 -3.98 12.60
N GLY A 149 -4.11 -4.42 12.03
CA GLY A 149 -5.24 -3.58 11.64
C GLY A 149 -6.20 -3.28 12.80
N LEU A 150 -6.57 -4.30 13.59
CA LEU A 150 -7.59 -4.20 14.63
C LEU A 150 -7.04 -3.75 15.99
N VAL A 151 -5.83 -4.18 16.38
CA VAL A 151 -5.26 -3.81 17.70
C VAL A 151 -5.12 -2.28 17.84
N PRO A 152 -4.62 -1.53 16.83
CA PRO A 152 -4.50 -0.08 16.94
C PRO A 152 -5.85 0.66 17.09
N LEU A 153 -6.94 0.09 16.58
CA LEU A 153 -8.29 0.67 16.71
C LEU A 153 -8.81 0.66 18.16
N GLN A 154 -8.22 -0.15 19.04
CA GLN A 154 -8.55 -0.15 20.47
C GLN A 154 -7.98 1.09 21.20
N SER A 155 -7.10 1.84 20.57
CA SER A 155 -6.50 3.03 21.16
C SER A 155 -7.46 4.23 21.15
N ARG A 156 -7.29 5.15 22.11
CA ARG A 156 -8.01 6.44 22.11
C ARG A 156 -7.39 7.50 21.20
N LYS A 157 -6.24 7.22 20.58
CA LYS A 157 -5.49 8.20 19.78
C LYS A 157 -5.73 7.97 18.29
N LEU A 158 -6.12 9.03 17.58
CA LEU A 158 -6.52 8.99 16.17
C LEU A 158 -5.41 8.51 15.22
N HIS A 159 -4.13 8.77 15.52
CA HIS A 159 -3.02 8.28 14.67
C HIS A 159 -2.91 6.75 14.65
N PHE A 160 -3.25 6.07 15.75
CA PHE A 160 -3.33 4.60 15.74
C PHE A 160 -4.51 4.09 14.92
N TRP A 161 -5.61 4.84 14.89
CA TRP A 161 -6.73 4.52 14.00
C TRP A 161 -6.33 4.65 12.54
N ALA A 162 -5.61 5.73 12.19
CA ALA A 162 -5.12 5.94 10.83
C ALA A 162 -4.16 4.82 10.38
N PHE A 163 -3.26 4.37 11.27
CA PHE A 163 -2.41 3.21 11.02
C PHE A 163 -3.25 1.94 10.79
N GLY A 164 -4.14 1.59 11.72
CA GLY A 164 -4.93 0.37 11.65
C GLY A 164 -5.85 0.34 10.43
N ALA A 165 -6.49 1.47 10.12
CA ALA A 165 -7.33 1.63 8.93
C ALA A 165 -6.54 1.46 7.64
N ALA A 166 -5.31 2.00 7.55
CA ALA A 166 -4.44 1.79 6.39
C ALA A 166 -4.09 0.30 6.21
N VAL A 167 -3.73 -0.40 7.29
CA VAL A 167 -3.47 -1.85 7.25
C VAL A 167 -4.71 -2.63 6.79
N LEU A 168 -5.89 -2.36 7.37
CA LEU A 168 -7.14 -3.04 6.99
C LEU A 168 -7.57 -2.73 5.54
N SER A 169 -7.26 -1.53 5.04
CA SER A 169 -7.53 -1.20 3.64
C SER A 169 -6.76 -2.09 2.66
N THR A 170 -5.62 -2.65 3.07
CA THR A 170 -4.87 -3.63 2.28
C THR A 170 -5.70 -4.90 2.07
N ILE A 171 -6.36 -5.41 3.12
CA ILE A 171 -7.26 -6.58 3.01
C ILE A 171 -8.39 -6.29 2.02
N LEU A 172 -8.98 -5.10 2.09
CA LEU A 172 -10.07 -4.69 1.20
C LEU A 172 -9.60 -4.69 -0.27
N VAL A 173 -8.47 -4.05 -0.54
CA VAL A 173 -7.91 -3.93 -1.89
C VAL A 173 -7.49 -5.31 -2.44
N ASP A 174 -6.80 -6.12 -1.63
CA ASP A 174 -6.39 -7.47 -2.04
C ASP A 174 -7.59 -8.40 -2.28
N SER A 175 -8.65 -8.27 -1.48
CA SER A 175 -9.90 -8.99 -1.69
C SER A 175 -10.59 -8.60 -3.00
N LEU A 176 -10.53 -7.32 -3.39
CA LEU A 176 -11.05 -6.86 -4.69
C LEU A 176 -10.25 -7.47 -5.85
N PHE A 177 -8.92 -7.55 -5.74
CA PHE A 177 -8.10 -8.22 -6.74
C PHE A 177 -8.39 -9.72 -6.83
N LEU A 178 -8.54 -10.40 -5.69
CA LEU A 178 -8.90 -11.82 -5.66
C LEU A 178 -10.29 -12.06 -6.27
N LEU A 179 -11.27 -11.22 -5.93
CA LEU A 179 -12.61 -11.29 -6.51
C LEU A 179 -12.58 -11.04 -8.03
N ALA A 180 -11.81 -10.06 -8.50
CA ALA A 180 -11.62 -9.83 -9.92
C ALA A 180 -11.01 -11.05 -10.62
N ALA A 181 -10.03 -11.71 -10.00
CA ALA A 181 -9.44 -12.95 -10.53
C ALA A 181 -10.41 -14.14 -10.53
N CYS A 182 -11.35 -14.22 -9.57
CA CYS A 182 -12.36 -15.28 -9.52
C CYS A 182 -13.51 -15.09 -10.52
N LEU A 183 -13.81 -13.83 -10.89
CA LEU A 183 -14.93 -13.48 -11.78
C LEU A 183 -14.55 -13.36 -13.26
N ALA A 184 -13.25 -13.43 -13.57
CA ALA A 184 -12.72 -13.29 -14.92
C ALA A 184 -12.42 -14.66 -15.56
#